data_AF-A0A3R6G7J3-F1
#
_entry.id   AF-A0A3R6G7J3-F1
#
_cell.length_a   1.000
_cell.length_b   1.000
_cell.length_c   1.000
_cell.angle_alpha   90.00
_cell.angle_beta   90.00
_cell.angle_gamma   90.00
#
_symmetry.space_group_name_H-M   'P 1'
#
loop_
_entity.id
_entity.type
_entity.pdbx_description
1 polymer ?
#
loop_
_entity_poly.entity_id
_entity_poly.type
_entity_poly.pdbx_seq_one_letter_code
_entity_poly.pdbx_strand_id
1 'polypeptide(L)'
;MNVLSVLVSADRKELSKTFGAGLYITDSDTVEQVRAKCGRYIARYKEYIANLNAVLEIPDANLKSEMRKAKAYRYINSLDEGDKEALKELIGQ
;
A
#
# COMPACT_ATOMS: atom_id res chain seq x y z
N MET A 1 21.16 9.54 -13.64
CA MET A 1 19.83 10.18 -13.59
C MET A 1 20.01 11.61 -13.09
N ASN A 2 19.51 12.64 -13.78
CA ASN A 2 19.67 14.05 -13.36
C ASN A 2 18.44 14.47 -12.52
N VAL A 3 18.64 15.19 -11.41
CA VAL A 3 17.54 15.74 -10.58
C VAL A 3 16.55 16.54 -11.43
N LEU A 4 17.03 17.32 -12.39
CA LEU A 4 16.17 18.06 -13.32
C LEU A 4 15.28 17.09 -14.13
N SER A 5 15.84 16.02 -14.70
CA SER A 5 15.06 15.02 -15.45
C SER A 5 14.00 14.29 -14.61
N VAL A 6 14.18 14.25 -13.29
CA VAL A 6 13.26 13.64 -12.34
C VAL A 6 12.15 14.61 -11.93
N LEU A 7 12.46 15.91 -11.82
CA LEU A 7 11.50 16.96 -11.43
C LEU A 7 10.73 17.56 -12.61
N VAL A 8 11.25 17.47 -13.85
CA VAL A 8 10.69 18.10 -15.05
C VAL A 8 9.49 17.35 -15.63
N SER A 9 9.07 16.21 -15.07
CA SER A 9 7.74 15.69 -15.42
C SER A 9 6.67 16.60 -14.82
N ALA A 10 6.34 17.70 -15.51
CA ALA A 10 5.20 18.54 -15.19
C ALA A 10 3.87 17.77 -15.37
N ASP A 11 3.91 16.59 -16.00
CA ASP A 11 2.78 15.67 -16.06
C ASP A 11 2.69 14.86 -14.75
N ARG A 12 1.62 15.15 -14.00
CA ARG A 12 1.20 14.46 -12.78
C ARG A 12 1.16 12.92 -12.94
N LYS A 13 0.79 12.44 -14.13
CA LYS A 13 0.73 11.02 -14.48
C LYS A 13 2.13 10.42 -14.59
N GLU A 14 3.07 11.14 -15.18
CA GLU A 14 4.46 10.71 -15.28
C GLU A 14 5.19 10.79 -13.94
N LEU A 15 4.96 11.84 -13.13
CA LEU A 15 5.45 11.89 -11.74
C LEU A 15 4.93 10.72 -10.90
N SER A 16 3.65 10.38 -11.04
CA SER A 16 3.07 9.24 -10.34
C SER A 16 3.67 7.91 -10.77
N LYS A 17 4.25 7.80 -11.98
CA LYS A 17 5.04 6.62 -12.39
C LYS A 17 6.45 6.65 -11.83
N THR A 18 7.11 7.80 -11.85
CA THR A 18 8.51 7.95 -11.40
C THR A 18 8.64 7.83 -9.89
N PHE A 19 7.71 8.42 -9.15
CA PHE A 19 7.77 8.55 -7.70
C PHE A 19 6.64 7.85 -6.95
N GLY A 20 5.73 7.19 -7.68
CA GLY A 20 4.49 6.61 -7.18
C GLY A 20 3.40 7.64 -6.85
N ALA A 21 2.17 7.15 -6.72
CA ALA A 21 1.00 7.99 -6.54
C ALA A 21 1.12 8.89 -5.30
N GLY A 22 1.00 10.20 -5.52
CA GLY A 22 0.87 11.19 -4.46
C GLY A 22 2.13 12.01 -4.14
N LEU A 23 3.29 11.71 -4.73
CA LEU A 23 4.47 12.57 -4.58
C LEU A 23 4.47 13.65 -5.66
N TYR A 24 4.11 14.86 -5.25
CA TYR A 24 4.10 16.05 -6.10
C TYR A 24 5.06 17.09 -5.52
N ILE A 25 6.05 17.46 -6.32
CA ILE A 25 6.99 18.54 -6.03
C ILE A 25 6.58 19.71 -6.92
N THR A 26 6.45 20.88 -6.31
CA THR A 26 6.05 22.12 -6.98
C THR A 26 7.12 23.19 -6.75
N ASP A 27 7.10 24.24 -7.56
CA ASP A 27 7.96 25.41 -7.38
C ASP A 27 7.65 26.21 -6.09
N SER A 28 6.48 25.99 -5.49
CA SER A 28 6.11 26.52 -4.17
C SER A 28 6.71 25.77 -2.98
N ASP A 29 7.27 24.56 -3.18
CA ASP A 29 7.90 23.81 -2.09
C ASP A 29 9.29 24.36 -1.74
N THR A 30 9.61 24.44 -0.45
CA THR A 30 11.00 24.68 -0.03
C THR A 30 11.86 23.45 -0.25
N VAL A 31 13.19 23.64 -0.29
CA VAL A 31 14.15 22.53 -0.41
C VAL A 31 13.98 21.50 0.71
N GLU A 32 13.70 21.94 1.93
CA GLU A 32 13.45 21.08 3.10
C GLU A 32 12.16 20.27 2.93
N GLN A 33 11.09 20.90 2.43
CA GLN A 33 9.83 20.22 2.16
C GLN A 33 9.99 19.14 1.10
N VAL A 34 10.74 19.41 0.03
CA VAL A 34 11.06 18.42 -1.01
C VAL A 34 11.82 17.24 -0.42
N ARG A 35 12.89 17.50 0.36
CA ARG A 35 13.66 16.43 1.03
C ARG A 35 12.80 15.60 1.97
N ALA A 36 11.95 16.25 2.77
CA ALA A 36 11.05 15.57 3.69
C ALA A 36 10.01 14.71 2.96
N LYS A 37 9.43 15.22 1.86
CA LYS A 37 8.53 14.46 0.99
C LYS A 37 9.22 13.20 0.45
N CYS A 38 10.42 13.35 -0.13
CA CYS A 38 11.19 12.21 -0.64
C CYS A 38 11.51 11.19 0.45
N GLY A 39 11.94 11.64 1.64
CA GLY A 39 12.23 10.77 2.78
C GLY A 39 11.02 9.93 3.23
N ARG A 40 9.84 10.55 3.32
CA ARG A 40 8.59 9.82 3.65
C ARG A 40 8.25 8.75 2.62
N TYR A 41 8.39 9.05 1.34
CA TYR A 41 8.11 8.07 0.28
C TYR A 41 9.12 6.93 0.27
N ILE A 42 10.41 7.21 0.50
CA ILE A 42 11.43 6.16 0.67
C ILE A 42 11.05 5.22 1.82
N ALA A 43 10.65 5.77 2.97
CA ALA A 43 10.21 4.95 4.11
C ALA A 43 9.01 4.06 3.74
N ARG A 44 8.00 4.64 3.10
CA ARG A 44 6.82 3.91 2.59
C ARG A 44 7.19 2.81 1.61
N TYR A 45 8.12 3.07 0.68
CA TYR A 45 8.55 2.06 -0.28
C TYR A 45 9.32 0.93 0.35
N LYS A 46 10.18 1.23 1.34
CA LYS A 46 10.86 0.19 2.11
C LYS A 46 9.87 -0.72 2.82
N GLU A 47 8.85 -0.15 3.46
CA GLU A 47 7.78 -0.91 4.10
C GLU A 47 6.98 -1.74 3.09
N TYR A 48 6.59 -1.15 1.95
CA TYR A 48 5.86 -1.87 0.90
C TYR A 48 6.67 -3.05 0.34
N ILE A 49 7.96 -2.84 0.06
CA ILE A 49 8.87 -3.90 -0.40
C ILE A 49 9.01 -4.99 0.67
N ALA A 50 9.17 -4.61 1.95
CA ALA A 50 9.26 -5.58 3.04
C ALA A 50 7.99 -6.45 3.13
N ASN A 51 6.80 -5.85 2.99
CA ASN A 51 5.54 -6.57 2.99
C ASN A 51 5.41 -7.52 1.78
N LEU A 52 5.85 -7.09 0.60
CA LEU A 52 5.85 -7.96 -0.59
C LEU A 52 6.82 -9.14 -0.42
N ASN A 53 8.03 -8.89 0.10
CA ASN A 53 9.00 -9.95 0.37
C ASN A 53 8.47 -10.94 1.42
N ALA A 54 7.82 -10.46 2.48
CA ALA A 54 7.20 -11.32 3.48
C ALA A 54 6.16 -12.27 2.85
N VAL A 55 5.42 -11.84 1.82
CA VAL A 55 4.51 -12.73 1.08
C VAL A 55 5.28 -13.76 0.23
N LEU A 56 6.35 -13.34 -0.43
CA LEU A 56 7.18 -14.21 -1.28
C LEU A 56 7.95 -15.28 -0.47
N GLU A 57 8.23 -15.03 0.80
CA GLU A 57 8.92 -15.96 1.69
C GLU A 57 8.02 -17.09 2.22
N ILE A 58 6.69 -16.98 2.07
CA ILE A 58 5.76 -17.98 2.57
C ILE A 58 5.73 -19.19 1.62
N PRO A 59 5.91 -20.43 2.11
CA PRO A 59 5.75 -21.63 1.29
C PRO A 59 4.36 -21.73 0.65
N ASP A 60 4.25 -22.22 -0.59
CA ASP A 60 3.01 -22.27 -1.37
C ASP A 60 1.79 -22.79 -0.60
N ALA A 61 1.95 -23.89 0.16
CA ALA A 61 0.88 -24.49 0.95
C ALA A 61 0.37 -23.54 2.04
N ASN A 62 1.28 -22.80 2.69
CA ASN A 62 0.95 -21.82 3.72
C ASN A 62 0.34 -20.57 3.07
N LEU A 63 0.89 -20.09 1.95
CA LEU A 63 0.38 -18.91 1.24
C LEU A 63 -1.07 -19.13 0.78
N LYS A 64 -1.38 -20.31 0.25
CA LYS A 64 -2.75 -20.70 -0.12
C LYS A 64 -3.71 -20.67 1.07
N SER A 65 -3.24 -21.06 2.26
CA SER A 65 -4.02 -20.99 3.51
C SER A 65 -4.28 -19.53 3.90
N GLU A 66 -3.23 -18.70 3.94
CA GLU A 66 -3.34 -17.28 4.29
C GLU A 66 -4.24 -16.51 3.33
N MET A 67 -4.21 -16.80 2.03
CA MET A 67 -5.13 -16.20 1.05
C MET A 67 -6.60 -16.52 1.36
N ARG A 68 -6.92 -17.74 1.81
CA ARG A 68 -8.29 -18.12 2.20
C ARG A 68 -8.72 -17.38 3.47
N LYS A 69 -7.84 -17.31 4.48
CA LYS A 69 -8.10 -16.53 5.70
C LYS A 69 -8.35 -15.07 5.38
N ALA A 70 -7.50 -14.46 4.54
CA ALA A 70 -7.67 -13.07 4.11
C ALA A 70 -9.01 -12.83 3.41
N LYS A 71 -9.48 -13.77 2.57
CA LYS A 71 -10.82 -13.69 1.97
C LYS A 71 -11.93 -13.73 3.03
N ALA A 72 -11.82 -14.63 4.01
CA ALA A 72 -12.80 -14.73 5.10
C ALA A 72 -12.83 -13.45 5.95
N TYR A 73 -11.67 -12.91 6.34
CA TYR A 73 -11.59 -11.66 7.09
C TYR A 73 -12.23 -10.49 6.34
N ARG A 74 -11.98 -10.35 5.04
CA ARG A 74 -12.61 -9.30 4.22
C ARG A 74 -14.12 -9.45 4.17
N TYR A 75 -14.61 -10.67 4.02
CA TYR A 75 -16.05 -10.96 4.03
C TYR A 75 -16.67 -10.55 5.38
N ILE A 76 -16.12 -11.05 6.50
CA ILE A 76 -16.60 -10.74 7.84
C ILE A 76 -16.61 -9.22 8.09
N ASN A 77 -15.56 -8.51 7.68
CA ASN A 77 -15.48 -7.05 7.83
C ASN A 77 -16.46 -6.28 6.95
N SER A 78 -17.00 -6.90 5.89
CA SER A 78 -18.00 -6.28 5.01
C SER A 78 -19.43 -6.48 5.48
N LEU A 79 -19.66 -7.37 6.45
CA LEU A 79 -20.97 -7.61 7.04
C LEU A 79 -21.36 -6.47 7.99
N ASP A 80 -22.65 -6.19 8.08
CA ASP A 80 -23.20 -5.40 9.19
C ASP A 80 -23.29 -6.23 10.48
N GLU A 81 -23.66 -5.59 11.59
CA GLU A 81 -23.63 -6.30 12.88
C GLU A 81 -24.69 -7.39 12.98
N GLY A 82 -25.83 -7.23 12.30
CA GLY A 82 -26.86 -8.27 12.27
C GLY A 82 -26.37 -9.52 11.53
N ASP A 83 -25.75 -9.32 10.37
CA ASP A 83 -25.16 -10.39 9.58
C ASP A 83 -23.97 -11.06 10.30
N LYS A 84 -23.19 -10.30 11.10
CA LYS A 84 -22.13 -10.88 11.94
C LYS A 84 -22.69 -11.75 13.05
N GLU A 85 -23.74 -11.34 13.73
CA GLU A 85 -24.40 -12.16 14.76
C GLU A 85 -25.02 -13.42 14.13
N ALA A 86 -25.72 -13.29 13.00
CA ALA A 86 -26.25 -14.44 12.27
C ALA A 86 -25.15 -15.42 11.81
N LEU A 87 -23.99 -14.89 11.40
CA LEU A 87 -22.84 -15.72 11.06
C LEU A 87 -22.29 -16.47 12.29
N LYS A 88 -22.20 -15.82 13.46
CA LYS A 88 -21.78 -16.47 14.72
C LYS A 88 -22.73 -17.60 15.10
N GLU A 89 -24.04 -17.35 15.06
CA GLU A 89 -25.07 -18.37 15.31
C GLU A 89 -24.92 -19.55 14.33
N LEU A 90 -24.70 -19.28 13.04
CA LEU A 90 -24.53 -20.32 12.01
C LEU A 90 -23.31 -21.21 12.26
N ILE A 91 -22.20 -20.65 12.75
CA ILE A 91 -20.96 -21.39 13.03
C ILE A 91 -20.87 -21.90 14.46
N GLY A 92 -21.90 -21.68 15.28
CA GLY A 92 -21.97 -22.13 16.67
C GLY A 92 -21.03 -21.39 17.62
N GLN A 93 -20.83 -20.09 17.39
CA GLN A 93 -20.07 -19.16 18.26
C GLN A 93 -20.98 -18.21 19.04
#